data_AF-Q0B0C7-F1
#
_entry.id   AF-Q0B0C7-F1
#
_cell.length_a   1.000
_cell.length_b   1.000
_cell.length_c   1.000
_cell.angle_alpha   90.00
_cell.angle_beta   90.00
_cell.angle_gamma   90.00
#
_symmetry.space_group_name_H-M   'P 1'
#
loop_
_entity.id
_entity.type
_entity.pdbx_description
1 polymer ?
#
loop_
_entity_poly.entity_id
_entity_poly.type
_entity_poly.pdbx_seq_one_letter_code
_entity_poly.pdbx_strand_id
1 'polypeptide(L)' 'MSVARVGKRGTLIIPAEIRKNNGIKEGDELIINVSEAGVIYMIPKPKDFVMALKESGQGLWGDIDPVEYIRQERDSWD' A
#
# COMPACT_ATOMS: atom_id res chain seq x y z
N MET A 1 -5.83 -21.30 -8.54
CA MET A 1 -4.47 -20.77 -8.76
C MET A 1 -4.28 -20.54 -10.25
N SER A 2 -3.80 -19.37 -10.65
CA SER A 2 -3.50 -19.05 -12.05
C SER A 2 -1.98 -19.03 -12.26
N VAL A 3 -1.50 -19.66 -13.33
CA VAL A 3 -0.08 -19.63 -13.72
C VAL A 3 0.10 -18.60 -14.83
N ALA A 4 1.13 -17.75 -14.71
CA ALA A 4 1.53 -16.81 -15.76
C ALA A 4 2.95 -17.13 -16.23
N ARG A 5 3.17 -17.06 -17.54
CA ARG A 5 4.49 -17.27 -18.13
C ARG A 5 5.26 -15.96 -18.17
N VAL A 6 6.54 -16.01 -17.78
CA VAL A 6 7.47 -14.89 -17.94
C VAL A 6 7.91 -14.81 -19.40
N GLY A 7 7.71 -13.64 -20.01
CA GLY A 7 8.13 -13.32 -21.36
C GLY A 7 9.62 -13.04 -21.48
N LYS A 8 10.10 -12.83 -22.70
CA LYS A 8 11.53 -12.66 -23.02
C LYS A 8 12.22 -11.52 -22.25
N ARG A 9 11.49 -10.51 -21.81
CA ARG A 9 12.01 -9.33 -21.09
C ARG A 9 11.70 -9.35 -19.59
N GLY A 10 11.35 -10.51 -19.02
CA GLY A 10 10.93 -10.60 -17.62
C GLY A 10 9.50 -10.11 -17.36
N THR A 11 8.77 -9.72 -18.41
CA THR A 11 7.37 -9.26 -18.29
C THR A 11 6.44 -10.44 -18.06
N LEU A 12 5.46 -10.28 -17.17
CA LEU A 12 4.37 -11.24 -17.00
C LEU A 12 3.03 -10.58 -17.33
N ILE A 13 2.08 -11.39 -17.79
CA ILE A 13 0.71 -10.94 -17.99
C ILE A 13 -0.07 -11.29 -16.72
N ILE A 14 -0.60 -10.28 -16.03
CA ILE A 14 -1.50 -10.50 -14.89
C ILE A 14 -2.81 -11.08 -15.43
N PRO A 15 -3.22 -12.30 -15.04
CA PRO A 15 -4.45 -12.92 -15.51
C PRO A 15 -5.69 -12.04 -15.31
N ALA A 16 -6.65 -12.12 -16.24
CA ALA A 16 -7.80 -11.23 -16.27
C ALA A 16 -8.65 -11.27 -14.99
N GLU A 17 -8.83 -12.45 -14.40
CA GLU A 17 -9.56 -12.63 -13.14
C GLU A 17 -8.89 -11.88 -11.98
N ILE A 18 -7.55 -11.97 -11.87
CA ILE A 18 -6.80 -11.26 -10.84
C ILE A 18 -6.92 -9.74 -11.02
N ARG A 19 -6.80 -9.25 -12.27
CA ARG A 19 -6.96 -7.81 -12.55
C ARG A 19 -8.34 -7.31 -12.13
N LYS A 20 -9.40 -8.02 -12.51
CA LYS A 20 -10.80 -7.64 -12.20
C LYS A 20 -11.06 -7.63 -10.69
N ASN A 21 -10.64 -8.66 -9.98
CA ASN A 21 -10.87 -8.79 -8.54
C ASN A 21 -10.10 -7.75 -7.71
N ASN A 22 -8.99 -7.25 -8.24
CA ASN A 22 -8.13 -6.27 -7.55
C ASN A 22 -8.24 -4.85 -8.16
N GLY A 23 -9.19 -4.61 -9.07
CA GLY A 23 -9.42 -3.31 -9.68
C GLY A 23 -8.28 -2.76 -10.54
N ILE A 24 -7.33 -3.61 -10.97
CA ILE A 24 -6.15 -3.21 -11.75
C ILE A 24 -6.56 -2.94 -13.20
N LYS A 25 -6.27 -1.74 -13.67
CA LYS A 25 -6.59 -1.26 -15.02
C LYS A 25 -5.32 -0.94 -15.81
N GLU A 26 -5.50 -0.73 -17.11
CA GLU A 26 -4.43 -0.24 -17.96
C GLU A 26 -3.93 1.13 -17.46
N GLY A 27 -2.61 1.30 -17.42
CA GLY A 27 -1.95 2.52 -16.93
C GLY A 27 -1.74 2.58 -15.42
N ASP A 28 -2.27 1.63 -14.64
CA ASP A 28 -2.00 1.57 -13.21
C ASP A 28 -0.54 1.15 -12.95
N GLU A 29 0.10 1.83 -12.00
CA GLU A 29 1.40 1.45 -11.48
C GLU A 29 1.24 0.47 -10.30
N LEU A 30 2.13 -0.51 -10.20
CA LEU A 30 2.16 -1.46 -9.09
C LEU A 30 3.46 -1.30 -8.31
N ILE A 31 3.34 -1.28 -6.99
CA ILE A 31 4.47 -1.45 -6.08
C ILE A 31 4.81 -2.94 -6.05
N ILE A 32 6.07 -3.27 -6.33
CA ILE A 32 6.57 -4.65 -6.31
C ILE A 32 7.55 -4.79 -5.14
N ASN A 33 7.34 -5.79 -4.31
CA ASN A 33 8.21 -6.09 -3.17
C ASN A 33 8.44 -7.60 -3.05
N VAL A 34 9.48 -8.01 -2.32
CA VAL A 34 9.84 -9.42 -2.13
C VAL A 34 10.01 -9.67 -0.63
N SER A 35 9.28 -10.63 -0.06
CA SER A 35 9.52 -11.02 1.33
C SER A 35 10.84 -11.78 1.48
N GLU A 36 11.28 -11.92 2.73
CA GLU A 36 12.43 -12.75 3.10
C GLU A 36 12.29 -14.21 2.63
N ALA A 37 11.06 -14.74 2.56
CA ALA A 37 10.76 -16.07 2.03
C ALA A 37 10.77 -16.15 0.49
N GLY A 38 11.07 -15.06 -0.22
CA GLY A 38 11.13 -14.99 -1.68
C GLY A 38 9.77 -14.83 -2.37
N VAL A 39 8.72 -14.45 -1.64
CA VAL A 39 7.39 -14.22 -2.22
C VAL A 39 7.33 -12.82 -2.82
N ILE A 40 6.96 -12.73 -4.10
CA ILE A 40 6.76 -11.45 -4.79
C ILE A 40 5.34 -10.93 -4.51
N TYR A 41 5.24 -9.75 -3.93
CA TYR A 41 3.99 -9.02 -3.76
C TYR A 41 3.86 -7.93 -4.83
N MET A 42 2.66 -7.79 -5.38
CA MET A 42 2.30 -6.71 -6.28
C MET A 42 1.08 -6.00 -5.72
N ILE A 43 1.21 -4.71 -5.42
CA ILE A 43 0.18 -3.91 -4.77
C ILE A 43 -0.12 -2.70 -5.67
N PRO A 44 -1.40 -2.37 -5.94
CA PRO A 44 -1.73 -1.13 -6.64
C PRO A 44 -1.10 0.09 -5.96
N LYS A 45 -0.32 0.86 -6.71
CA LYS A 45 0.25 2.10 -6.20
C LYS A 45 -0.89 3.10 -6.03
N PRO A 46 -1.09 3.67 -4.83
CA PRO A 46 -2.05 4.75 -4.65
C PRO A 46 -1.73 5.91 -5.57
N LYS A 47 -2.76 6.47 -6.22
CA LYS A 47 -2.62 7.71 -7.00
C LYS A 47 -2.31 8.91 -6.11
N ASP A 48 -2.80 8.86 -4.88
CA ASP A 48 -2.56 9.83 -3.83
C ASP A 48 -2.38 9.07 -2.51
N PHE A 49 -1.17 9.12 -1.96
CA PHE A 49 -0.84 8.46 -0.70
C PHE A 49 -1.51 9.12 0.50
N VAL A 50 -1.72 10.44 0.47
CA VAL A 50 -2.38 11.16 1.56
C VAL A 50 -3.82 10.71 1.65
N MET A 51 -4.52 10.65 0.52
CA MET A 51 -5.91 10.17 0.48
C MET A 51 -6.00 8.68 0.81
N ALA A 52 -5.06 7.86 0.37
CA ALA A 52 -5.07 6.42 0.65
C ALA A 52 -4.78 6.07 2.12
N LEU A 53 -4.02 6.91 2.83
CA LEU A 53 -3.75 6.75 4.26
C LEU A 53 -4.68 7.59 5.14
N LYS A 54 -5.54 8.40 4.53
CA LYS A 54 -6.51 9.19 5.28
C LYS A 54 -7.37 8.24 6.12
N GLU A 55 -7.52 8.57 7.41
CA GLU A 55 -8.30 7.80 8.39
C GLU A 55 -7.75 6.40 8.72
N SER A 56 -6.61 5.96 8.15
CA SER A 56 -6.04 4.64 8.47
C SER A 56 -5.62 4.50 9.94
N GLY A 57 -5.39 5.64 10.61
CA GLY A 57 -5.10 5.72 12.04
C GLY A 57 -6.26 6.22 12.91
N GLN A 58 -7.49 6.26 12.38
CA GLN A 58 -8.64 6.74 13.14
C GLN A 58 -8.88 5.84 14.35
N GLY A 59 -9.05 6.47 15.53
CA GLY A 59 -9.31 5.77 16.79
C GLY A 59 -8.06 5.21 17.49
N LEU A 60 -6.86 5.30 16.90
CA LEU A 60 -5.62 4.83 17.55
C LEU A 60 -5.34 5.50 18.89
N TRP A 61 -5.75 6.76 19.05
CA TRP A 61 -5.49 7.58 20.23
C TRP A 61 -6.53 7.38 21.35
N GLY A 62 -7.62 6.64 21.08
CA GLY A 62 -8.70 6.44 22.06
C GLY A 62 -9.23 7.76 22.59
N ASP A 63 -9.12 7.95 23.91
CA ASP A 63 -9.56 9.16 24.63
C ASP A 63 -8.47 10.24 24.74
N ILE A 64 -7.27 10.00 24.22
CA ILE A 64 -6.16 10.96 24.23
C ILE A 64 -6.39 11.97 23.10
N ASP A 65 -6.41 13.27 23.40
CA ASP A 65 -6.34 14.31 22.39
C ASP A 65 -4.93 14.33 21.76
N PRO A 66 -4.78 13.94 20.48
CA PRO A 66 -3.47 13.88 19.83
C PRO A 66 -2.82 15.25 19.69
N VAL A 67 -3.63 16.32 19.56
CA VAL A 67 -3.12 17.68 19.38
C VAL A 67 -2.50 18.18 20.66
N GLU A 68 -3.16 17.93 21.79
CA GLU A 68 -2.64 18.30 23.11
C GLU A 68 -1.42 17.47 23.50
N TYR A 69 -1.45 16.15 23.24
CA TYR A 69 -0.29 15.29 23.49
C TYR A 69 0.96 15.76 22.72
N ILE A 70 0.83 16.04 21.42
CA ILE A 70 1.95 16.52 20.61
C ILE A 70 2.47 17.90 21.08
N ARG A 71 1.60 18.77 21.60
CA ARG A 71 2.01 20.05 22.18
C ARG A 71 2.92 19.82 23.39
N GLN A 72 2.50 18.96 24.33
CA GLN A 72 3.27 18.66 25.54
C GLN A 72 4.65 18.07 25.22
N GLU A 73 4.71 17.14 24.25
CA GLU A 73 5.98 16.57 23.79
C GLU A 73 6.92 17.65 23.22
N ARG A 74 6.39 18.59 22.41
CA ARG A 74 7.19 19.71 21.87
C ARG A 74 7.70 20.65 22.95
N ASP A 75 6.84 21.03 23.88
CA ASP A 75 7.19 21.95 24.97
C ASP A 75 8.25 21.33 25.91
N SER A 76 8.32 19.99 26.00
CA SER A 76 9.33 19.30 26.82
C SER A 76 10.75 19.28 26.23
N TRP A 77 10.91 19.70 24.97
CA TRP A 77 12.21 19.74 24.27
C TRP A 77 12.86 21.12 24.32
N ASP A 78 12.13 22.13 24.81
CA ASP A 78 12.61 23.49 25.11
C ASP A 78 13.13 23.60 26.56
#